data_AF-A0A1V2M3P1-F1
#
_entry.id   AF-A0A1V2M3P1-F1
#
_cell.length_a   1.000
_cell.length_b   1.000
_cell.length_c   1.000
_cell.angle_alpha   90.00
_cell.angle_beta   90.00
_cell.angle_gamma   90.00
#
_symmetry.space_group_name_H-M   'P 1'
#
loop_
_entity.id
_entity.type
_entity.pdbx_description
1 polymer ?
#
loop_
_entity_poly.entity_id
_entity_poly.type
_entity_poly.pdbx_seq_one_letter_code
_entity_poly.pdbx_strand_id
1 'polypeptide(L)'
;MKESIIIYASFDKQQYYFGENYQDIPKDIQKEIITEVVNLSEKTKTNIALEFDNKGFIFVKEFNKEDVFSDDIGNALDIKQFASKNQELLAALQRWYMIYKTDEGKIVAKIAWLTQQGQDKDTILKKIEEQFGQTGLDFAKVLL
;
A
#
# COMPACT_ATOMS: atom_id res chain seq x y z
N MET A 1 1.52 -13.72 -7.66
CA MET A 1 1.50 -13.82 -6.18
C MET A 1 2.52 -12.91 -5.49
N LYS A 2 3.72 -12.61 -6.02
CA LYS A 2 4.67 -11.68 -5.36
C LYS A 2 4.34 -10.19 -5.50
N GLU A 3 3.58 -9.79 -6.52
CA GLU A 3 3.42 -8.36 -6.84
C GLU A 3 2.55 -7.56 -5.87
N SER A 4 1.65 -8.22 -5.13
CA SER A 4 0.74 -7.60 -4.14
C SER A 4 1.36 -7.45 -2.74
N ILE A 5 2.48 -8.11 -2.48
CA ILE A 5 3.06 -8.22 -1.13
C ILE A 5 3.86 -6.96 -0.82
N ILE A 6 3.38 -6.18 0.15
CA ILE A 6 4.07 -5.01 0.69
C ILE A 6 5.25 -5.49 1.55
N ILE A 7 4.95 -6.38 2.50
CA ILE A 7 5.92 -6.98 3.40
C ILE A 7 5.51 -8.40 3.77
N TYR A 8 6.51 -9.26 3.90
CA TYR A 8 6.39 -10.58 4.50
C TYR A 8 7.35 -10.68 5.68
N ALA A 9 6.85 -11.03 6.87
CA ALA A 9 7.64 -11.33 8.05
C ALA A 9 7.58 -12.83 8.34
N SER A 10 8.76 -13.41 8.56
CA SER A 10 8.90 -14.82 8.92
C SER A 10 9.25 -14.97 10.38
N PHE A 11 8.33 -15.53 11.16
CA PHE A 11 8.59 -15.96 12.54
C PHE A 11 9.68 -17.04 12.57
N ASP A 12 9.58 -18.06 11.71
CA ASP A 12 10.53 -19.18 11.68
C ASP A 12 11.98 -18.75 11.46
N LYS A 13 12.19 -17.82 10.52
CA LYS A 13 13.52 -17.40 10.08
C LYS A 13 14.02 -16.14 10.76
N GLN A 14 13.17 -15.46 11.54
CA GLN A 14 13.46 -14.14 12.14
C GLN A 14 13.96 -13.14 11.09
N GLN A 15 13.29 -13.13 9.93
CA GLN A 15 13.65 -12.32 8.76
C GLN A 15 12.39 -11.74 8.14
N TYR A 16 12.56 -10.63 7.42
CA TYR A 16 11.50 -10.04 6.62
C TYR A 16 11.94 -9.82 5.17
N TYR A 17 10.95 -9.72 4.29
CA TYR A 17 11.09 -9.31 2.90
C TYR A 17 10.15 -8.12 2.65
N PHE A 18 10.68 -7.03 2.11
CA PHE A 18 9.89 -5.87 1.68
C PHE A 18 9.80 -5.86 0.15
N GLY A 19 8.58 -5.70 -0.39
CA GLY A 19 8.33 -5.84 -1.82
C GLY A 19 9.04 -4.80 -2.68
N GLU A 20 9.68 -5.25 -3.75
CA GLU A 20 10.44 -4.39 -4.68
C GLU A 20 9.56 -3.32 -5.34
N ASN A 21 8.28 -3.64 -5.61
CA ASN A 21 7.30 -2.74 -6.22
C ASN A 21 6.85 -1.57 -5.31
N TYR A 22 7.32 -1.55 -4.06
CA TYR A 22 6.88 -0.63 -3.02
C TYR A 22 8.05 0.19 -2.42
N GLN A 23 9.23 0.13 -3.03
CA GLN A 23 10.46 0.79 -2.56
C GLN A 23 10.40 2.33 -2.57
N ASP A 24 9.44 2.89 -3.31
CA ASP A 24 9.12 4.31 -3.44
C ASP A 24 8.13 4.83 -2.38
N ILE A 25 7.62 3.96 -1.50
CA ILE A 25 6.94 4.39 -0.27
C ILE A 25 7.91 5.23 0.58
N PRO A 26 7.48 6.32 1.25
CA PRO A 26 8.37 7.09 2.13
C PRO A 26 9.10 6.23 3.16
N LYS A 27 10.40 6.49 3.36
CA LYS A 27 11.28 5.61 4.18
C LYS A 27 10.82 5.45 5.62
N ASP A 28 10.22 6.47 6.22
CA ASP A 28 9.72 6.38 7.60
C ASP A 28 8.50 5.46 7.68
N ILE A 29 7.59 5.53 6.70
CA ILE A 29 6.45 4.61 6.56
C ILE A 29 6.94 3.17 6.33
N GLN A 30 7.98 2.97 5.52
CA GLN A 30 8.59 1.63 5.32
C GLN A 30 9.11 1.07 6.66
N LYS A 31 9.86 1.86 7.43
CA LYS A 31 10.40 1.42 8.73
C LYS A 31 9.29 1.08 9.72
N GLU A 32 8.25 1.91 9.77
CA GLU A 32 7.12 1.74 10.68
C GLU A 32 6.35 0.45 10.35
N ILE A 33 5.99 0.23 9.08
CA ILE A 33 5.27 -0.99 8.69
C ILE A 33 6.12 -2.26 8.84
N ILE A 34 7.43 -2.17 8.61
CA ILE A 34 8.36 -3.29 8.90
C ILE A 34 8.30 -3.66 10.38
N THR A 35 8.43 -2.66 11.25
CA THR A 35 8.43 -2.87 12.70
C THR A 35 7.11 -3.48 13.17
N GLU A 36 5.98 -2.93 12.74
CA GLU A 36 4.67 -3.39 13.18
C GLU A 36 4.33 -4.81 12.68
N VAL A 37 4.68 -5.16 11.44
CA VAL A 37 4.40 -6.51 10.90
C VAL A 37 5.34 -7.56 11.49
N VAL A 38 6.61 -7.24 11.75
CA VAL A 38 7.53 -8.14 12.47
C VAL A 38 7.02 -8.39 13.89
N ASN A 39 6.64 -7.34 14.62
CA ASN A 39 6.07 -7.48 15.97
C ASN A 39 4.79 -8.33 15.97
N LEU A 40 3.92 -8.17 14.96
CA LEU A 40 2.71 -8.98 14.84
C LEU A 40 3.05 -10.46 14.59
N SER A 41 4.03 -10.73 13.72
CA SER A 41 4.51 -12.09 13.42
C SER A 41 5.09 -12.76 14.67
N GLU A 42 5.85 -12.04 15.48
CA GLU A 42 6.38 -12.54 16.76
C GLU A 42 5.28 -12.79 17.80
N LYS A 43 4.31 -11.88 17.92
CA LYS A 43 3.20 -11.97 18.88
C LYS A 43 2.31 -13.18 18.61
N THR A 44 1.96 -13.38 17.34
CA THR A 44 1.07 -14.46 16.88
C THR A 44 1.80 -15.78 16.66
N LYS A 45 3.15 -15.76 16.64
CA LYS A 45 4.01 -16.89 16.28
C LYS A 45 3.70 -17.48 14.89
N THR A 46 3.25 -16.63 13.97
CA THR A 46 2.94 -17.01 12.59
C THR A 46 3.80 -16.24 11.60
N ASN A 47 3.97 -16.79 10.40
CA ASN A 47 4.48 -16.02 9.28
C ASN A 47 3.35 -15.12 8.75
N ILE A 48 3.63 -13.85 8.49
CA ILE A 48 2.62 -12.85 8.13
C ILE A 48 3.01 -12.14 6.84
N ALA A 49 2.06 -12.01 5.91
CA ALA A 49 2.15 -11.06 4.81
C ALA A 49 1.14 -9.93 4.99
N LEU A 50 1.56 -8.72 4.64
CA LEU A 50 0.69 -7.59 4.39
C LEU A 50 0.62 -7.35 2.88
N GLU A 51 -0.58 -7.38 2.32
CA GLU A 51 -0.81 -7.30 0.87
C GLU A 51 -1.82 -6.22 0.51
N PHE A 52 -1.66 -5.60 -0.67
CA PHE A 52 -2.73 -4.84 -1.32
C PHE A 52 -3.60 -5.77 -2.19
N ASP A 53 -4.91 -5.58 -2.18
CA ASP A 53 -5.75 -6.06 -3.27
C ASP A 53 -5.69 -5.15 -4.51
N ASN A 54 -6.43 -5.51 -5.55
CA ASN A 54 -6.51 -4.73 -6.78
C ASN A 54 -7.17 -3.34 -6.61
N LYS A 55 -7.84 -3.09 -5.49
CA LYS A 55 -8.47 -1.80 -5.14
C LYS A 55 -7.64 -0.99 -4.16
N GLY A 56 -6.51 -1.51 -3.70
CA GLY A 56 -5.64 -0.86 -2.72
C GLY A 56 -6.06 -1.06 -1.27
N PHE A 57 -7.01 -1.96 -0.98
CA PHE A 57 -7.28 -2.36 0.40
C PHE A 57 -6.17 -3.25 0.91
N ILE A 58 -5.87 -3.14 2.21
CA ILE A 58 -4.78 -3.88 2.85
C ILE A 58 -5.35 -5.08 3.58
N PHE A 59 -4.72 -6.23 3.38
CA PHE A 59 -5.05 -7.49 4.05
C PHE A 59 -3.84 -8.05 4.78
N VAL A 60 -4.10 -8.60 5.96
CA VAL A 60 -3.13 -9.41 6.70
C VAL A 60 -3.41 -10.87 6.36
N LYS A 61 -2.39 -11.57 5.87
CA LYS A 61 -2.45 -13.00 5.59
C LYS A 61 -1.50 -13.75 6.49
N GLU A 62 -2.07 -14.65 7.28
CA GLU A 62 -1.32 -15.58 8.10
C GLU A 62 -0.97 -16.83 7.29
N PHE A 63 0.23 -17.34 7.49
CA PHE A 63 0.67 -18.63 6.97
C PHE A 63 0.94 -19.55 8.16
N ASN A 64 -0.08 -20.33 8.53
CA ASN A 64 0.02 -21.33 9.58
C ASN A 64 0.72 -22.59 9.04
N LYS A 65 1.59 -23.19 9.85
CA LYS A 65 2.07 -24.56 9.62
C LYS A 65 1.18 -25.53 10.39
N GLU A 66 0.92 -26.69 9.80
CA GLU A 66 0.12 -27.76 10.41
C GLU A 66 0.70 -28.23 11.77
N ASP A 67 2.01 -28.06 12.01
CA ASP A 67 2.72 -28.49 13.22
C ASP A 67 2.86 -27.43 14.32
N VAL A 68 2.33 -26.21 14.11
CA VAL A 68 2.36 -25.14 15.12
C VAL A 68 0.96 -25.02 15.72
N PHE A 69 0.83 -25.28 17.03
CA PHE A 69 -0.40 -24.96 17.75
C PHE A 69 -0.60 -23.44 17.77
N SER A 70 -1.37 -22.93 16.81
CA SER A 70 -1.81 -21.54 16.76
C SER A 70 -3.03 -21.32 17.66
N ASP A 71 -3.04 -20.21 18.40
CA ASP A 71 -4.26 -19.71 19.02
C ASP A 71 -5.01 -18.88 17.99
N ASP A 72 -5.79 -19.54 17.13
CA ASP A 72 -6.48 -18.88 16.02
C ASP A 72 -7.41 -17.74 16.50
N ILE A 73 -7.99 -17.87 17.71
CA ILE A 73 -8.86 -16.84 18.29
C ILE A 73 -8.02 -15.66 18.79
N GLY A 74 -6.94 -15.93 19.52
CA GLY A 74 -6.00 -14.92 19.99
C GLY A 74 -5.36 -14.15 18.83
N ASN A 75 -4.92 -14.87 17.79
CA ASN A 75 -4.33 -14.28 16.59
C ASN A 75 -5.33 -13.38 15.84
N ALA A 76 -6.57 -13.83 15.68
CA ALA A 76 -7.62 -13.00 15.06
C ALA A 76 -7.89 -11.71 15.87
N LEU A 77 -7.81 -11.77 17.21
CA LEU A 77 -7.91 -10.59 18.07
C LEU A 77 -6.69 -9.67 17.90
N ASP A 78 -5.49 -10.23 17.83
CA ASP A 78 -4.25 -9.48 17.65
C ASP A 78 -4.17 -8.78 16.29
N ILE A 79 -4.65 -9.41 15.22
CA ILE A 79 -4.76 -8.79 13.90
C ILE A 79 -5.75 -7.62 13.92
N LYS A 80 -6.90 -7.78 14.61
CA LYS A 80 -7.84 -6.67 14.79
C LYS A 80 -7.23 -5.51 15.57
N GLN A 81 -6.46 -5.81 16.62
CA GLN A 81 -5.74 -4.79 17.40
C GLN A 81 -4.68 -4.09 16.55
N PHE A 82 -3.91 -4.84 15.74
CA PHE A 82 -2.95 -4.28 14.78
C PHE A 82 -3.64 -3.31 13.83
N ALA A 83 -4.76 -3.71 13.21
CA ALA A 83 -5.48 -2.86 12.28
C ALA A 83 -6.03 -1.58 12.95
N SER A 84 -6.51 -1.68 14.20
CA SER A 84 -7.03 -0.55 14.98
C SER A 84 -5.92 0.40 15.44
N LYS A 85 -4.80 -0.13 15.94
CA LYS A 85 -3.65 0.67 16.40
C LYS A 85 -2.97 1.41 15.25
N ASN A 86 -2.85 0.74 14.09
CA ASN A 86 -2.10 1.25 12.95
C ASN A 86 -2.99 1.89 11.88
N GLN A 87 -4.19 2.39 12.23
CA GLN A 87 -5.15 2.95 11.27
C GLN A 87 -4.54 4.06 10.40
N GLU A 88 -3.78 4.98 10.99
CA GLU A 88 -3.17 6.09 10.24
C GLU A 88 -2.10 5.59 9.26
N LEU A 89 -1.24 4.68 9.71
CA LEU A 89 -0.21 4.04 8.90
C LEU A 89 -0.82 3.28 7.72
N LEU A 90 -1.83 2.45 7.98
CA LEU A 90 -2.55 1.71 6.95
C LEU A 90 -3.27 2.66 5.98
N ALA A 91 -3.89 3.73 6.48
CA ALA A 91 -4.51 4.73 5.62
C ALA A 91 -3.48 5.50 4.77
N ALA A 92 -2.28 5.76 5.28
CA ALA A 92 -1.20 6.37 4.52
C ALA A 92 -0.72 5.47 3.38
N LEU A 93 -0.57 4.16 3.66
CA LEU A 93 -0.26 3.15 2.65
C LEU A 93 -1.35 3.05 1.57
N GLN A 94 -2.63 3.07 1.96
CA GLN A 94 -3.76 3.08 1.02
C GLN A 94 -3.78 4.35 0.15
N ARG A 95 -3.53 5.53 0.74
CA ARG A 95 -3.40 6.79 -0.01
C ARG A 95 -2.27 6.72 -1.02
N TRP A 96 -1.13 6.20 -0.61
CA TRP A 96 -0.01 5.98 -1.49
C TRP A 96 -0.38 5.05 -2.66
N TYR A 97 -1.06 3.93 -2.38
CA TYR A 97 -1.50 3.01 -3.43
C TYR A 97 -2.43 3.72 -4.42
N MET A 98 -3.44 4.45 -3.92
CA MET A 98 -4.37 5.18 -4.77
C MET A 98 -3.63 6.16 -5.69
N ILE A 99 -2.67 6.93 -5.18
CA ILE A 99 -1.96 7.94 -5.97
C ILE A 99 -1.02 7.31 -7.01
N TYR A 100 -0.27 6.27 -6.63
CA TYR A 100 0.85 5.79 -7.46
C TYR A 100 0.56 4.50 -8.24
N LYS A 101 -0.47 3.74 -7.86
CA LYS A 101 -0.82 2.46 -8.50
C LYS A 101 -2.10 2.49 -9.32
N THR A 102 -2.94 3.52 -9.18
CA THR A 102 -4.14 3.71 -10.03
C THR A 102 -3.86 4.72 -11.14
N ASP A 103 -4.58 4.61 -12.26
CA ASP A 103 -4.40 5.53 -13.38
C ASP A 103 -5.00 6.90 -13.06
N GLU A 104 -6.15 6.94 -12.40
CA GLU A 104 -6.78 8.17 -11.90
C GLU A 104 -5.86 8.90 -10.93
N GLY A 105 -5.25 8.19 -9.98
CA GLY A 105 -4.30 8.77 -9.04
C GLY A 105 -3.07 9.37 -9.71
N LYS A 106 -2.52 8.69 -10.72
CA LYS A 106 -1.39 9.21 -11.51
C LYS A 106 -1.77 10.48 -12.25
N ILE A 107 -3.00 10.55 -12.79
CA ILE A 107 -3.52 11.76 -13.44
C ILE A 107 -3.62 12.91 -12.42
N VAL A 108 -4.24 12.67 -11.25
CA VAL A 108 -4.34 13.68 -10.18
C VAL A 108 -2.96 14.18 -9.76
N ALA A 109 -1.99 13.28 -9.56
CA ALA A 109 -0.63 13.64 -9.20
C ALA A 109 0.04 14.49 -10.28
N LYS A 110 -0.14 14.13 -11.55
CA LYS A 110 0.42 14.89 -12.68
C LYS A 110 -0.20 16.28 -12.80
N ILE A 111 -1.51 16.41 -12.64
CA ILE A 111 -2.21 17.69 -12.61
C ILE A 111 -1.64 18.55 -11.49
N ALA A 112 -1.59 18.03 -10.25
CA ALA A 112 -1.07 18.76 -9.10
C ALA A 112 0.37 19.25 -9.32
N TRP A 113 1.23 18.41 -9.90
CA TRP A 113 2.61 18.75 -10.23
C TRP A 113 2.70 19.86 -11.28
N LEU A 114 1.91 19.81 -12.35
CA LEU A 114 1.89 20.83 -13.39
C LEU A 114 1.33 22.16 -12.87
N THR A 115 0.28 22.13 -12.05
CA THR A 115 -0.30 23.32 -11.41
C THR A 115 0.71 24.02 -10.50
N GLN A 116 1.49 23.26 -9.72
CA GLN A 116 2.57 23.83 -8.88
C GLN A 116 3.66 24.54 -9.70
N GLN A 117 3.82 24.18 -10.98
CA GLN A 117 4.74 24.84 -11.90
C GLN A 117 4.13 26.07 -12.60
N GLY A 118 2.90 26.47 -12.23
CA GLY A 118 2.21 27.59 -12.84
C GLY A 118 1.80 27.35 -14.30
N GLN A 119 1.67 26.09 -14.71
CA GLN A 119 1.15 25.76 -16.05
C GLN A 119 -0.34 26.12 -16.12
N ASP A 120 -0.78 26.67 -17.25
CA ASP A 120 -2.19 26.98 -17.48
C ASP A 120 -3.02 25.71 -17.77
N LYS A 121 -4.34 25.84 -17.70
CA LYS A 121 -5.29 24.73 -17.86
C LYS A 121 -5.14 24.01 -19.20
N ASP A 122 -5.01 24.73 -20.31
CA ASP A 122 -4.95 24.12 -21.64
C ASP A 122 -3.66 23.33 -21.82
N THR A 123 -2.54 23.86 -21.32
CA THR A 123 -1.26 23.15 -21.28
C THR A 123 -1.33 21.89 -20.42
N ILE A 124 -2.02 21.94 -19.28
CA ILE A 124 -2.21 20.76 -18.42
C ILE A 124 -3.02 19.69 -19.13
N LEU A 125 -4.19 20.05 -19.68
CA LEU A 125 -5.08 19.12 -20.37
C LEU A 125 -4.38 18.42 -21.54
N LYS A 126 -3.62 19.17 -22.35
CA LYS A 126 -2.83 18.61 -23.45
C LYS A 126 -1.80 17.58 -22.95
N LYS A 127 -1.04 17.90 -21.90
CA LYS A 127 -0.05 16.98 -21.32
C LYS A 127 -0.69 15.73 -20.73
N ILE A 128 -1.90 15.83 -20.17
CA ILE A 128 -2.65 14.68 -19.69
C ILE A 128 -3.13 13.81 -20.86
N GLU A 129 -3.68 14.40 -21.92
CA GLU A 129 -4.08 13.67 -23.12
C GLU A 129 -2.90 12.93 -23.75
N GLU A 130 -1.73 13.58 -23.87
CA GLU A 130 -0.51 12.98 -24.41
C GLU A 130 -0.04 11.77 -23.60
N GLN A 131 -0.21 11.78 -22.28
CA GLN A 131 0.29 10.74 -21.38
C GLN A 131 -0.73 9.64 -21.08
N PHE A 132 -2.01 9.98 -20.95
CA PHE A 132 -3.09 9.12 -20.46
C PHE A 132 -4.24 8.94 -21.47
N GLY A 133 -4.12 9.53 -22.66
CA GLY A 133 -5.11 9.42 -23.73
C GLY A 133 -6.42 10.14 -23.43
N GLN A 134 -7.43 9.85 -24.26
CA GLN A 134 -8.74 10.51 -24.18
C GLN A 134 -9.44 10.29 -22.84
N THR A 135 -9.37 9.08 -22.27
CA THR A 135 -9.98 8.79 -20.97
C THR A 135 -9.36 9.65 -19.86
N GLY A 136 -8.03 9.82 -19.87
CA GLY A 136 -7.36 10.70 -18.92
C GLY A 136 -7.73 12.18 -19.12
N LEU A 137 -7.86 12.62 -20.38
CA LEU A 137 -8.32 13.97 -20.71
C LEU A 137 -9.73 14.23 -20.17
N ASP A 138 -10.66 13.29 -20.38
CA ASP A 138 -12.04 13.41 -19.93
C ASP A 138 -12.12 13.46 -18.41
N PHE A 139 -11.32 12.65 -17.71
CA PHE A 139 -11.18 12.71 -16.26
C PHE A 139 -10.62 14.06 -15.79
N ALA A 140 -9.55 14.56 -16.42
CA ALA A 140 -8.92 15.83 -16.05
C ALA A 140 -9.85 17.04 -16.25
N LYS A 141 -10.70 17.03 -17.29
CA LYS A 141 -11.71 18.07 -17.54
C LYS A 141 -12.75 18.19 -16.42
N VAL A 142 -13.02 17.11 -15.68
CA VAL A 142 -13.95 17.14 -14.53
C VAL A 142 -13.31 17.77 -13.29
N LEU A 143 -11.97 17.68 -13.16
CA LEU A 143 -11.23 18.14 -11.98
C LEU A 143 -10.78 19.60 -12.04
N LEU A 144 -10.61 20.17 -13.24
CA LEU A 144 -10.08 21.51 -13.52
C LEU A 144 -11.15 22.46 -14.06
#